data_AF-A0A0C9R642-F1
#
_entry.id   AF-A0A0C9R642-F1
#
_cell.length_a   1.000
_cell.length_b   1.000
_cell.length_c   1.000
_cell.angle_alpha   90.00
_cell.angle_beta   90.00
_cell.angle_gamma   90.00
#
_symmetry.space_group_name_H-M   'P 1'
#
loop_
_entity.id
_entity.type
_entity.pdbx_description
1 polymer ?
#
loop_
_entity_poly.entity_id
_entity_poly.type
_entity_poly.pdbx_seq_one_letter_code
_entity_poly.pdbx_strand_id
1 'polypeptide(L)'
;TTMRLIVLVVLVTVPTKGLEQPMLVYPRLLEERSSDGRMLVHVHDDLTLSLRKASVAAPELKVLMAEDGRPVTRFYNGEHIERDLYEDEEKIATVTVRQSRSGVRMEGLVGPRHRIEPLSVSEKSEEGAVAHRIYEIEQKEMLDKTMRYRGKAQDIALNEGDLQARQLVPEEVTIEVFIVVDVAHYTKFRNTSLVLQ
;
A
#
# COMPACT_ATOMS: atom_id res chain seq x y z
N THR A 1 66.11 9.70 26.19
CA THR A 1 64.97 10.42 25.59
C THR A 1 63.91 9.41 25.19
N THR A 2 62.88 9.20 26.01
CA THR A 2 61.79 8.24 25.75
C THR A 2 60.64 8.96 25.05
N MET A 3 60.42 8.65 23.78
CA MET A 3 59.35 9.24 22.97
C MET A 3 58.04 8.48 23.25
N ARG A 4 57.00 9.20 23.72
CA ARG A 4 55.66 8.64 23.93
C ARG A 4 54.82 8.83 22.68
N LEU A 5 54.29 7.73 22.15
CA LEU A 5 53.34 7.72 21.04
C LEU A 5 51.92 7.88 21.61
N ILE A 6 51.21 8.94 21.22
CA ILE A 6 49.80 9.14 21.56
C ILE A 6 48.98 8.73 20.33
N VAL A 7 48.18 7.68 20.49
CA VAL A 7 47.26 7.21 19.44
C VAL A 7 45.91 7.88 19.67
N LEU A 8 45.51 8.73 18.72
CA LEU A 8 44.19 9.36 18.69
C LEU A 8 43.22 8.41 17.97
N VAL A 9 42.31 7.78 18.72
CA VAL A 9 41.23 6.97 18.13
C VAL A 9 40.06 7.91 17.83
N VAL A 10 39.86 8.23 16.57
CA VAL A 10 38.69 9.00 16.10
C VAL A 10 37.56 8.02 15.81
N LEU A 11 36.57 7.98 16.69
CA LEU A 11 35.35 7.19 16.51
C LEU A 11 34.43 7.95 15.54
N VAL A 12 34.46 7.57 14.26
CA VAL A 12 33.55 8.13 13.25
C VAL A 12 32.19 7.44 13.40
N THR A 13 31.25 8.11 14.06
CA THR A 13 29.85 7.67 14.09
C THR A 13 29.19 8.04 12.76
N VAL A 14 29.04 7.06 11.88
CA VAL A 14 28.24 7.24 10.65
C VAL A 14 26.77 7.25 11.07
N PRO A 15 25.96 8.27 10.72
CA PRO A 15 24.53 8.23 10.95
C PRO A 15 23.92 7.14 10.07
N THR A 16 23.62 5.99 10.68
CA THR A 16 22.76 4.99 10.05
C THR A 16 21.34 5.57 10.04
N LYS A 17 20.69 5.64 8.88
CA LYS A 17 19.24 5.89 8.81
C LYS A 17 18.55 4.70 9.48
N GLY A 18 18.27 4.82 10.78
CA GLY A 18 17.43 3.86 11.48
C GLY A 18 16.00 4.00 10.97
N LEU A 19 15.27 2.87 10.90
CA LEU A 19 13.83 2.88 10.66
C LEU A 19 13.17 3.79 11.70
N GLU A 20 12.32 4.72 11.26
CA GLU A 20 11.58 5.55 12.19
C GLU A 20 10.78 4.67 13.15
N GLN A 21 10.83 4.98 14.45
CA GLN A 21 10.10 4.20 15.44
C GLN A 21 8.60 4.28 15.17
N PRO A 22 7.85 3.16 15.28
CA PRO A 22 6.41 3.18 15.08
C PRO A 22 5.72 4.21 16.00
N MET A 23 4.89 5.08 15.43
CA MET A 23 4.14 6.11 16.14
C MET A 23 2.76 5.60 16.56
N LEU A 24 2.40 5.76 17.83
CA LEU A 24 1.05 5.51 18.33
C LEU A 24 0.14 6.70 18.02
N VAL A 25 -0.99 6.46 17.37
CA VAL A 25 -1.95 7.50 16.97
C VAL A 25 -3.40 7.09 17.26
N TYR A 26 -4.29 8.08 17.30
CA TYR A 26 -5.72 7.88 17.55
C TYR A 26 -6.53 8.63 16.49
N PRO A 27 -6.78 8.02 15.31
CA PRO A 27 -7.49 8.68 14.23
C PRO A 27 -8.91 9.07 14.64
N ARG A 28 -9.32 10.28 14.25
CA ARG A 28 -10.62 10.85 14.57
C ARG A 28 -11.26 11.41 13.31
N LEU A 29 -12.55 11.14 13.18
CA LEU A 29 -13.36 11.73 12.14
C LEU A 29 -13.63 13.20 12.50
N LEU A 30 -13.24 14.12 11.62
CA LEU A 30 -13.56 15.55 11.77
C LEU A 30 -14.88 15.88 11.06
N GLU A 31 -15.11 15.26 9.91
CA GLU A 31 -16.31 15.45 9.10
C GLU A 31 -16.70 14.13 8.42
N GLU A 32 -17.95 13.72 8.59
CA GLU A 32 -18.44 12.43 8.08
C GLU A 32 -18.66 12.46 6.57
N ARG A 33 -19.20 13.57 6.04
CA ARG A 33 -19.32 13.90 4.61
C ARG A 33 -19.37 15.41 4.41
N SER A 34 -18.37 15.97 3.73
CA SER A 34 -18.42 17.34 3.21
C SER A 34 -19.38 17.44 2.02
N SER A 35 -19.66 18.66 1.57
CA SER A 35 -20.57 18.94 0.46
C SER A 35 -20.13 18.30 -0.87
N ASP A 36 -18.85 17.98 -1.03
CA ASP A 36 -18.27 17.26 -2.15
C ASP A 36 -18.18 15.73 -1.94
N GLY A 37 -18.71 15.21 -0.82
CA GLY A 37 -18.76 13.78 -0.52
C GLY A 37 -17.45 13.21 0.05
N ARG A 38 -16.49 14.07 0.42
CA ARG A 38 -15.25 13.64 1.08
C ARG A 38 -15.41 13.49 2.59
N MET A 39 -14.49 12.74 3.17
CA MET A 39 -14.42 12.46 4.60
C MET A 39 -13.10 12.99 5.14
N LEU A 40 -13.14 13.87 6.14
CA LEU A 40 -11.93 14.39 6.77
C LEU A 40 -11.58 13.58 8.00
N VAL A 41 -10.40 12.96 7.98
CA VAL A 41 -9.89 12.16 9.10
C VAL A 41 -8.58 12.76 9.60
N HIS A 42 -8.60 13.21 10.84
CA HIS A 42 -7.39 13.60 11.54
C HIS A 42 -6.66 12.34 12.02
N VAL A 43 -5.41 12.16 11.63
CA VAL A 43 -4.60 10.99 11.97
C VAL A 43 -3.65 11.34 13.12
N HIS A 44 -2.88 12.41 12.96
CA HIS A 44 -2.03 13.04 13.98
C HIS A 44 -1.78 14.52 13.61
N ASP A 45 -1.06 15.26 14.45
CA ASP A 45 -0.88 16.73 14.33
C ASP A 45 -0.45 17.19 12.93
N ASP A 46 0.47 16.46 12.28
CA ASP A 46 0.98 16.79 10.95
C ASP A 46 0.24 16.09 9.79
N LEU A 47 -0.77 15.26 10.08
CA LEU A 47 -1.48 14.48 9.07
C LEU A 47 -3.00 14.46 9.28
N THR A 48 -3.68 15.17 8.38
CA THR A 48 -5.10 15.00 8.12
C THR A 48 -5.28 14.51 6.68
N LEU A 49 -6.18 13.54 6.49
CA LEU A 49 -6.53 12.95 5.20
C LEU A 49 -7.89 13.47 4.73
N SER A 50 -7.95 13.80 3.45
CA SER A 50 -9.17 14.20 2.73
C SER A 50 -9.61 13.05 1.82
N LEU A 51 -10.40 12.15 2.38
CA LEU A 51 -10.68 10.85 1.81
C LEU A 51 -11.90 10.88 0.89
N ARG A 52 -11.74 10.42 -0.34
CA ARG A 52 -12.86 10.10 -1.25
C ARG A 52 -13.01 8.59 -1.41
N LYS A 53 -14.17 8.15 -1.89
CA LYS A 53 -14.39 6.73 -2.25
C LYS A 53 -13.42 6.32 -3.35
N ALA A 54 -12.65 5.25 -3.10
CA ALA A 54 -11.81 4.63 -4.11
C ALA A 54 -12.65 3.72 -5.00
N SER A 55 -12.36 3.71 -6.30
CA SER A 55 -12.88 2.74 -7.26
C SER A 55 -11.70 2.18 -8.07
N VAL A 56 -11.31 0.95 -7.77
CA VAL A 56 -10.04 0.32 -8.18
C VAL A 56 -10.20 -1.13 -8.65
N ALA A 57 -11.32 -1.78 -8.33
CA ALA A 57 -11.63 -3.16 -8.66
C ALA A 57 -12.58 -3.22 -9.85
N ALA A 58 -12.39 -4.22 -10.71
CA ALA A 58 -13.40 -4.57 -11.70
C ALA A 58 -14.70 -4.99 -11.00
N PRO A 59 -15.88 -4.78 -11.61
CA PRO A 59 -17.17 -5.17 -11.03
C PRO A 59 -17.19 -6.63 -10.54
N GLU A 60 -16.51 -7.51 -11.28
CA GLU A 60 -16.28 -8.90 -10.88
C GLU A 60 -14.82 -9.29 -11.11
N LEU A 61 -14.21 -9.92 -10.11
CA LEU A 61 -12.87 -10.50 -10.16
C LEU A 61 -12.97 -12.02 -10.19
N LYS A 62 -12.44 -12.63 -11.25
CA LYS A 62 -12.32 -14.09 -11.38
C LYS A 62 -10.94 -14.55 -10.90
N VAL A 63 -10.93 -15.43 -9.92
CA VAL A 63 -9.71 -15.91 -9.26
C VAL A 63 -9.60 -17.40 -9.47
N LEU A 64 -8.50 -17.82 -10.09
CA LEU A 64 -8.16 -19.23 -10.29
C LEU A 64 -7.10 -19.63 -9.27
N MET A 65 -7.37 -20.66 -8.50
CA MET A 65 -6.52 -21.10 -7.41
C MET A 65 -6.52 -22.62 -7.27
N ALA A 66 -5.67 -23.16 -6.40
CA ALA A 66 -5.66 -24.57 -6.06
C ALA A 66 -5.98 -24.75 -4.57
N GLU A 67 -7.04 -25.49 -4.25
CA GLU A 67 -7.36 -25.93 -2.88
C GLU A 67 -7.15 -27.45 -2.80
N ASP A 68 -6.32 -27.92 -1.86
CA ASP A 68 -5.96 -29.34 -1.70
C ASP A 68 -5.51 -30.02 -3.02
N GLY A 69 -4.76 -29.27 -3.84
CA GLY A 69 -4.24 -29.73 -5.13
C GLY A 69 -5.27 -29.76 -6.27
N ARG A 70 -6.51 -29.30 -6.05
CA ARG A 70 -7.56 -29.23 -7.07
C ARG A 70 -7.77 -27.79 -7.54
N PRO A 71 -7.91 -27.54 -8.85
CA PRO A 71 -8.21 -26.21 -9.34
C PRO A 71 -9.62 -25.78 -8.92
N VAL A 72 -9.73 -24.58 -8.36
CA VAL A 72 -10.97 -23.94 -7.94
C VAL A 72 -11.02 -22.55 -8.57
N THR A 73 -12.20 -22.18 -9.10
CA THR A 73 -12.48 -20.82 -9.56
C THR A 73 -13.43 -20.16 -8.58
N ARG A 74 -13.08 -18.96 -8.12
CA ARG A 74 -13.92 -18.11 -7.27
C ARG A 74 -14.17 -16.78 -7.97
N PHE A 75 -15.37 -16.24 -7.77
CA PHE A 75 -15.76 -14.91 -8.24
C PHE A 75 -15.94 -14.01 -7.03
N TYR A 76 -15.37 -12.81 -7.11
CA TYR A 76 -15.46 -11.78 -6.06
C TYR A 76 -16.13 -10.54 -6.65
N ASN A 77 -17.09 -9.97 -5.91
CA ASN A 77 -17.71 -8.71 -6.28
C ASN A 77 -16.76 -7.55 -5.92
N GLY A 78 -16.37 -6.75 -6.91
CA GLY A 78 -15.50 -5.59 -6.73
C GLY A 78 -16.09 -4.54 -5.79
N GLU A 79 -17.41 -4.34 -5.81
CA GLU A 79 -18.09 -3.39 -4.92
C GLU A 79 -17.88 -3.74 -3.45
N HIS A 80 -17.79 -5.04 -3.11
CA HIS A 80 -17.52 -5.47 -1.74
C HIS A 80 -16.09 -5.15 -1.29
N ILE A 81 -15.14 -5.14 -2.22
CA ILE A 81 -13.74 -4.78 -1.97
C ILE A 81 -13.62 -3.26 -1.76
N GLU A 82 -14.32 -2.48 -2.58
CA GLU A 82 -14.29 -1.02 -2.55
C GLU A 82 -15.17 -0.41 -1.45
N ARG A 83 -16.13 -1.16 -0.91
CA ARG A 83 -17.16 -0.67 0.02
C ARG A 83 -16.60 0.14 1.18
N ASP A 84 -15.44 -0.25 1.72
CA ASP A 84 -14.81 0.43 2.85
C ASP A 84 -13.49 1.11 2.45
N LEU A 85 -13.11 1.09 1.16
CA LEU A 85 -11.87 1.63 0.64
C LEU A 85 -12.01 3.11 0.28
N TYR A 86 -10.99 3.89 0.64
CA TYR A 86 -10.90 5.31 0.39
C TYR A 86 -9.49 5.71 -0.01
N GLU A 87 -9.37 6.83 -0.71
CA GLU A 87 -8.09 7.39 -1.13
C GLU A 87 -7.99 8.90 -0.90
N ASP A 88 -6.77 9.36 -0.69
CA ASP A 88 -6.36 10.77 -0.74
C ASP A 88 -5.25 10.88 -1.78
N GLU A 89 -5.56 11.48 -2.93
CA GLU A 89 -4.65 11.61 -4.07
C GLU A 89 -3.45 12.50 -3.74
N GLU A 90 -3.64 13.57 -2.96
CA GLU A 90 -2.58 14.50 -2.63
C GLU A 90 -1.56 13.87 -1.68
N LYS A 91 -2.06 13.07 -0.72
CA LYS A 91 -1.22 12.36 0.23
C LYS A 91 -0.75 11.00 -0.27
N ILE A 92 -1.25 10.53 -1.41
CA ILE A 92 -0.98 9.19 -1.96
C ILE A 92 -1.29 8.14 -0.88
N ALA A 93 -2.48 8.28 -0.29
CA ALA A 93 -2.97 7.40 0.76
C ALA A 93 -4.12 6.54 0.22
N THR A 94 -4.15 5.28 0.64
CA THR A 94 -5.24 4.36 0.35
C THR A 94 -5.52 3.55 1.60
N VAL A 95 -6.70 3.74 2.17
CA VAL A 95 -7.06 3.20 3.48
C VAL A 95 -8.45 2.60 3.46
N THR A 96 -8.59 1.44 4.08
CA THR A 96 -9.89 0.94 4.50
C THR A 96 -10.31 1.70 5.76
N VAL A 97 -11.50 2.29 5.76
CA VAL A 97 -12.04 3.00 6.91
C VAL A 97 -13.35 2.37 7.35
N ARG A 98 -13.43 1.98 8.62
CA ARG A 98 -14.64 1.44 9.25
C ARG A 98 -14.98 2.25 10.49
N GLN A 99 -16.17 2.82 10.50
CA GLN A 99 -16.70 3.54 11.65
C GLN A 99 -17.39 2.57 12.60
N SER A 100 -17.18 2.79 13.90
CA SER A 100 -17.81 2.01 14.96
C SER A 100 -18.18 2.93 16.11
N ARG A 101 -18.98 2.44 17.08
CA ARG A 101 -19.24 3.18 18.33
C ARG A 101 -17.96 3.50 19.11
N SER A 102 -16.87 2.75 18.89
CA SER A 102 -15.55 2.96 19.49
C SER A 102 -14.63 3.88 18.67
N GLY A 103 -15.15 4.60 17.67
CA GLY A 103 -14.37 5.48 16.82
C GLY A 103 -13.95 4.86 15.49
N VAL A 104 -12.98 5.50 14.84
CA VAL A 104 -12.54 5.19 13.48
C VAL A 104 -11.49 4.08 13.52
N ARG A 105 -11.72 3.00 12.77
CA ARG A 105 -10.71 1.98 12.49
C ARG A 105 -10.21 2.15 11.06
N MET A 106 -8.89 2.26 10.91
CA MET A 106 -8.22 2.46 9.63
C MET A 106 -7.14 1.42 9.42
N GLU A 107 -7.01 0.94 8.20
CA GLU A 107 -5.89 0.09 7.80
C GLU A 107 -5.49 0.40 6.36
N GLY A 108 -4.19 0.53 6.10
CA GLY A 108 -3.67 0.78 4.76
C GLY A 108 -2.52 1.78 4.74
N LEU A 109 -2.34 2.43 3.60
CA LEU A 109 -1.29 3.42 3.38
C LEU A 109 -1.80 4.82 3.74
N VAL A 110 -1.09 5.51 4.62
CA VAL A 110 -1.36 6.92 4.95
C VAL A 110 -0.41 7.89 4.23
N GLY A 111 0.41 7.33 3.35
CA GLY A 111 1.28 8.02 2.41
C GLY A 111 2.21 7.04 1.70
N PRO A 112 3.19 7.51 0.92
CA PRO A 112 4.01 6.66 0.05
C PRO A 112 4.86 5.61 0.76
N ARG A 113 5.17 5.83 2.05
CA ARG A 113 6.07 4.98 2.84
C ARG A 113 5.49 4.53 4.17
N HIS A 114 4.30 4.99 4.53
CA HIS A 114 3.77 4.80 5.88
C HIS A 114 2.50 3.96 5.84
N ARG A 115 2.49 2.89 6.64
CA ARG A 115 1.30 2.05 6.87
C ARG A 115 0.68 2.40 8.21
N ILE A 116 -0.64 2.47 8.25
CA ILE A 116 -1.43 2.50 9.48
C ILE A 116 -2.14 1.16 9.68
N GLU A 117 -2.21 0.70 10.92
CA GLU A 117 -3.03 -0.46 11.28
C GLU A 117 -3.54 -0.37 12.73
N PRO A 118 -4.70 -0.99 13.03
CA PRO A 118 -5.27 -0.95 14.36
C PRO A 118 -4.55 -1.89 15.32
N LEU A 119 -4.39 -1.47 16.57
CA LEU A 119 -3.87 -2.35 17.62
C LEU A 119 -4.96 -3.30 18.13
N SER A 120 -4.59 -4.56 18.39
CA SER A 120 -5.56 -5.66 18.50
C SER A 120 -6.49 -5.55 19.71
N VAL A 121 -6.04 -5.16 20.91
CA VAL A 121 -6.89 -5.04 22.11
C VAL A 121 -6.23 -4.14 23.17
N SER A 122 -7.05 -3.36 23.91
CA SER A 122 -6.84 -2.71 25.23
C SER A 122 -6.21 -1.31 25.38
N GLU A 123 -5.73 -0.64 24.33
CA GLU A 123 -5.42 0.80 24.41
C GLU A 123 -6.54 1.60 23.75
N LYS A 124 -7.71 1.59 24.40
CA LYS A 124 -8.70 2.63 24.10
C LYS A 124 -8.28 3.86 24.87
N SER A 125 -8.27 5.01 24.20
CA SER A 125 -8.26 6.29 24.93
C SER A 125 -9.40 6.31 25.94
N GLU A 126 -9.32 7.17 26.97
CA GLU A 126 -10.44 7.42 27.89
C GLU A 126 -11.74 7.78 27.13
N GLU A 127 -11.61 8.38 25.95
CA GLU A 127 -12.72 8.75 25.04
C GLU A 127 -13.18 7.60 24.13
N GLY A 128 -12.62 6.40 24.29
CA GLY A 128 -13.00 5.20 23.56
C GLY A 128 -12.38 5.02 22.17
N ALA A 129 -11.54 5.97 21.73
CA ALA A 129 -10.88 5.94 20.41
C ALA A 129 -9.98 4.71 20.22
N VAL A 130 -9.98 4.17 19.00
CA VAL A 130 -9.16 3.01 18.61
C VAL A 130 -7.70 3.44 18.38
N ALA A 131 -6.77 2.90 19.16
CA ALA A 131 -5.35 3.09 18.93
C ALA A 131 -4.88 2.41 17.63
N HIS A 132 -4.01 3.11 16.91
CA HIS A 132 -3.34 2.64 15.71
C HIS A 132 -1.85 2.85 15.84
N ARG A 133 -1.07 2.05 15.11
CA ARG A 133 0.34 2.33 14.89
C ARG A 133 0.57 2.77 13.45
N ILE A 134 1.38 3.79 13.26
CA ILE A 134 1.96 4.18 11.98
C ILE A 134 3.43 3.78 11.98
N TYR A 135 3.88 3.14 10.92
CA TYR A 135 5.28 2.80 10.77
C TYR A 135 5.69 2.89 9.31
N GLU A 136 6.98 3.16 9.12
CA GLU A 136 7.57 3.12 7.80
C GLU A 136 7.63 1.68 7.30
N ILE A 137 7.10 1.45 6.09
CA ILE A 137 7.23 0.18 5.42
C ILE A 137 8.68 0.07 4.95
N GLU A 138 9.36 -1.01 5.34
CA GLU A 138 10.65 -1.35 4.76
C GLU A 138 10.48 -1.51 3.24
N GLN A 139 10.84 -0.47 2.50
CA GLN A 139 11.27 -0.65 1.12
C GLN A 139 12.58 -1.38 1.25
N LYS A 140 12.52 -2.71 1.27
CA LYS A 140 13.65 -3.48 0.74
C LYS A 140 13.89 -2.82 -0.59
N GLU A 141 15.06 -2.17 -0.76
CA GLU A 141 15.58 -1.88 -2.08
C GLU A 141 15.22 -3.14 -2.85
N MET A 142 14.30 -3.01 -3.80
CA MET A 142 14.06 -4.12 -4.69
C MET A 142 15.46 -4.28 -5.27
N LEU A 143 16.23 -5.25 -4.75
CA LEU A 143 17.38 -5.79 -5.44
C LEU A 143 16.82 -5.90 -6.82
N ASP A 144 17.35 -5.07 -7.71
CA ASP A 144 16.82 -4.77 -9.03
C ASP A 144 16.99 -6.02 -9.88
N LYS A 145 16.28 -7.06 -9.43
CA LYS A 145 15.66 -8.11 -10.18
C LYS A 145 14.35 -7.50 -10.67
N THR A 146 14.40 -6.28 -11.25
CA THR A 146 14.01 -6.23 -12.65
C THR A 146 14.64 -7.47 -13.25
N MET A 147 13.84 -8.54 -13.38
CA MET A 147 14.15 -9.61 -14.30
C MET A 147 14.45 -8.82 -15.55
N ARG A 148 15.74 -8.66 -15.91
CA ARG A 148 16.08 -8.10 -17.22
C ARG A 148 15.25 -8.95 -18.14
N TYR A 149 14.23 -8.34 -18.75
CA TYR A 149 13.31 -9.06 -19.60
C TYR A 149 14.20 -9.71 -20.65
N ARG A 150 14.50 -11.00 -20.46
CA ARG A 150 15.31 -11.79 -21.38
C ARG A 150 14.39 -12.39 -22.42
N GLY A 151 13.29 -11.71 -22.74
CA GLY A 151 12.79 -11.80 -24.09
C GLY A 151 13.86 -11.16 -24.96
N LYS A 152 14.22 -11.83 -26.04
CA LYS A 152 14.70 -11.10 -27.21
C LYS A 152 13.57 -10.15 -27.57
N ALA A 153 13.52 -8.96 -26.96
CA ALA A 153 12.93 -7.85 -27.63
C ALA A 153 13.75 -7.75 -28.89
N GLN A 154 13.20 -8.23 -30.00
CA GLN A 154 13.59 -7.70 -31.28
C GLN A 154 13.44 -6.20 -31.05
N ASP A 155 14.56 -5.47 -31.02
CA ASP A 155 14.52 -4.03 -31.18
C ASP A 155 13.90 -3.83 -32.56
N ILE A 156 12.56 -3.81 -32.61
CA ILE A 156 11.84 -3.26 -33.73
C ILE A 156 12.20 -1.80 -33.61
N ALA A 157 13.24 -1.40 -34.33
CA ALA A 157 13.56 -0.01 -34.54
C ALA A 157 12.31 0.60 -35.17
N LEU A 158 11.45 1.17 -34.33
CA LEU A 158 10.31 1.94 -34.75
C LEU A 158 10.91 3.17 -35.43
N ASN A 159 10.99 3.13 -36.75
CA ASN A 159 11.37 4.28 -37.55
C ASN A 159 10.33 5.38 -37.25
N GLU A 160 10.78 6.57 -36.91
CA GLU A 160 9.89 7.72 -36.70
C GLU A 160 9.02 8.03 -37.94
N GLY A 161 9.40 7.52 -39.12
CA GLY A 161 8.61 7.55 -40.35
C GLY A 161 7.35 6.68 -40.34
N ASP A 162 7.28 5.62 -39.53
CA ASP A 162 6.08 4.75 -39.40
C ASP A 162 5.06 5.31 -38.40
N LEU A 163 5.43 6.32 -37.60
CA LEU A 163 4.54 7.01 -36.66
C LEU A 163 3.51 7.93 -37.36
N GLN A 164 3.60 8.08 -38.69
CA GLN A 164 2.59 8.81 -39.47
C GLN A 164 1.25 8.07 -39.55
N ALA A 165 1.23 6.76 -39.29
CA ALA A 165 0.01 6.12 -38.85
C ALA A 165 -0.19 6.49 -37.38
N ARG A 166 -0.70 7.69 -37.12
CA ARG A 166 -1.53 7.95 -35.92
C ARG A 166 -2.75 7.03 -36.03
N GLN A 167 -2.52 5.75 -35.78
CA GLN A 167 -3.55 4.77 -35.62
C GLN A 167 -4.35 5.30 -34.44
N LEU A 168 -5.59 5.72 -34.73
CA LEU A 168 -6.54 6.28 -33.77
C LEU A 168 -6.55 5.34 -32.57
N VAL A 169 -5.84 5.71 -31.51
CA VAL A 169 -5.94 5.01 -30.24
C VAL A 169 -7.39 5.22 -29.82
N PRO A 170 -8.17 4.15 -29.63
CA PRO A 170 -9.54 4.27 -29.21
C PRO A 170 -9.61 5.09 -27.92
N GLU A 171 -10.69 5.84 -27.73
CA GLU A 171 -10.90 6.58 -26.48
C GLU A 171 -10.94 5.64 -25.26
N GLU A 172 -11.29 4.38 -25.48
CA GLU A 172 -11.33 3.34 -24.45
C GLU A 172 -10.46 2.13 -24.86
N VAL A 173 -9.53 1.76 -24.00
CA VAL A 173 -8.67 0.58 -24.17
C VAL A 173 -8.86 -0.34 -22.97
N THR A 174 -9.38 -1.54 -23.21
CA THR A 174 -9.51 -2.57 -22.17
C THR A 174 -8.16 -3.25 -21.93
N ILE A 175 -7.67 -3.19 -20.70
CA ILE A 175 -6.44 -3.87 -20.28
C ILE A 175 -6.83 -5.08 -19.43
N GLU A 176 -6.43 -6.28 -19.86
CA GLU A 176 -6.56 -7.49 -19.05
C GLU A 176 -5.30 -7.70 -18.22
N VAL A 177 -5.46 -7.82 -16.90
CA VAL A 177 -4.35 -8.05 -15.97
C VAL A 177 -4.48 -9.43 -15.33
N PHE A 178 -3.44 -10.25 -15.47
CA PHE A 178 -3.33 -11.55 -14.82
C PHE A 178 -2.26 -11.49 -13.73
N ILE A 179 -2.67 -11.69 -12.48
CA ILE A 179 -1.76 -11.76 -11.34
C ILE A 179 -1.55 -13.23 -10.99
N VAL A 180 -0.30 -13.69 -11.06
CA VAL A 180 0.08 -15.06 -10.70
C VAL A 180 0.92 -15.01 -9.43
N VAL A 181 0.43 -15.67 -8.39
CA VAL A 181 1.11 -15.75 -7.08
C VAL A 181 1.76 -17.13 -6.96
N ASP A 182 3.07 -17.17 -6.69
CA ASP A 182 3.78 -18.44 -6.50
C ASP A 182 3.48 -19.07 -5.12
N VAL A 183 3.85 -20.34 -4.97
CA VAL A 183 3.64 -21.11 -3.73
C VAL A 183 4.39 -20.51 -2.54
N ALA A 184 5.63 -20.04 -2.73
CA ALA A 184 6.43 -19.46 -1.66
C ALA A 184 5.82 -18.16 -1.13
N HIS A 185 5.29 -17.31 -2.00
CA HIS A 185 4.54 -16.11 -1.61
C HIS A 185 3.22 -16.49 -0.90
N TYR A 186 2.49 -17.47 -1.45
CA TYR A 186 1.25 -17.95 -0.87
C TYR A 186 1.43 -18.46 0.57
N THR A 187 2.56 -19.09 0.91
CA THR A 187 2.81 -19.59 2.27
C THR A 187 2.81 -18.52 3.36
N LYS A 188 2.87 -17.23 3.00
CA LYS A 188 2.79 -16.11 3.95
C LYS A 188 1.36 -15.79 4.38
N PHE A 189 0.36 -16.32 3.69
CA PHE A 189 -1.05 -16.09 3.99
C PHE A 189 -1.65 -17.30 4.71
N ARG A 190 -2.44 -17.03 5.75
CA ARG A 190 -3.11 -18.09 6.52
C ARG A 190 -4.26 -18.75 5.76
N ASN A 191 -4.88 -18.02 4.83
CA ASN A 191 -5.92 -18.53 3.95
C ASN A 191 -5.89 -17.77 2.61
N THR A 192 -6.61 -18.27 1.62
CA THR A 192 -6.63 -17.66 0.29
C THR A 192 -7.48 -16.40 0.21
N SER A 193 -8.49 -16.25 1.07
CA SER A 193 -9.32 -15.05 1.11
C SER A 193 -8.52 -13.80 1.44
N LEU A 194 -7.40 -13.95 2.15
CA LEU A 194 -6.46 -12.89 2.53
C LEU A 194 -5.44 -12.55 1.44
N VAL A 195 -5.37 -13.30 0.34
CA VAL A 195 -4.44 -12.99 -0.77
C VAL A 195 -4.93 -11.79 -1.59
N LEU A 196 -6.23 -11.50 -1.53
CA LEU A 196 -6.90 -10.43 -2.28
C LEU A 196 -7.42 -9.29 -1.38
N GLN A 197 -7.11 -9.34 -0.07
CA GLN A 197 -7.47 -8.32 0.92
C GLN A 197 -6.21 -7.58 1.36
#